data_AF-A0A944F402-F1
#
_entry.id   AF-A0A944F402-F1
#
_cell.length_a   1.000
_cell.length_b   1.000
_cell.length_c   1.000
_cell.angle_alpha   90.00
_cell.angle_beta   90.00
_cell.angle_gamma   90.00
#
_symmetry.space_group_name_H-M   'P 1'
#
loop_
_entity.id
_entity.type
_entity.pdbx_description
1 polymer ?
#
loop_
_entity_poly.entity_id
_entity_poly.type
_entity_poly.pdbx_seq_one_letter_code
_entity_poly.pdbx_strand_id
1 'polypeptide(L)'
;MFTLGIVGMAVAASLTIAVTGPGSGLPPLGVALMWLIILVAHGMAGFLLGKRLPLVVATPLALILSFVLTAYPAALEPLWLRHMVTGGASSCCALDQSLDWRAAASATVLALGIIAAAALALTALRRRTRTVAATGLLVAGLLGSGGLAYGLPADPATARSADELQCAGSDPRVCLWPELATHAEMIRQNASEARKRLQRAGIVVPRELTMQDRPGPQALFIGAWPQPTPSVVRTGVGTALLPAEPPTCAQNGDPFPGETAFGPVASWLALTAGADKEETAARYGEGETAVAQRVMRASAAQQLTWFRHNNQALRNCTSKPSAVPPASTTRSAKASR
;
A
#
# COMPACT_ATOMS: atom_id res chain seq x y z
N MET A 1 18.65 -30.57 17.14
CA MET A 1 17.84 -30.03 16.02
C MET A 1 16.74 -29.09 16.49
N PHE A 2 15.89 -29.45 17.47
CA PHE A 2 14.86 -28.55 18.00
C PHE A 2 15.40 -27.21 18.55
N THR A 3 16.57 -27.23 19.19
CA THR A 3 17.23 -26.02 19.74
C THR A 3 17.64 -25.01 18.67
N LEU A 4 18.20 -25.47 17.55
CA LEU A 4 18.55 -24.59 16.42
C LEU A 4 17.31 -23.97 15.75
N GLY A 5 16.22 -24.72 15.65
CA GLY A 5 14.95 -24.20 15.11
C GLY A 5 14.33 -23.11 16.00
N ILE A 6 14.34 -23.32 17.32
CA ILE A 6 13.86 -22.34 18.30
C ILE A 6 14.72 -21.07 18.27
N VAL A 7 16.05 -21.21 18.23
CA VAL A 7 16.96 -20.06 18.12
C VAL A 7 16.74 -19.29 16.81
N GLY A 8 16.56 -19.98 15.68
CA GLY A 8 16.25 -19.34 14.40
C GLY A 8 14.93 -18.56 14.43
N MET A 9 13.87 -19.13 15.02
CA MET A 9 12.58 -18.45 15.18
C MET A 9 12.67 -17.27 16.16
N ALA A 10 13.41 -17.41 17.26
CA ALA A 10 13.59 -16.33 18.22
C ALA A 10 14.35 -15.13 17.60
N VAL A 11 15.39 -15.40 16.79
CA VAL A 11 16.13 -14.36 16.06
C VAL A 11 15.25 -13.67 15.03
N ALA A 12 14.47 -14.44 14.26
CA ALA A 12 13.53 -13.88 13.28
C ALA A 12 12.45 -13.01 13.93
N ALA A 13 11.87 -13.47 15.05
CA ALA A 13 10.89 -12.70 15.81
C ALA A 13 11.51 -11.42 16.39
N SER A 14 12.71 -11.50 16.96
CA SER A 14 13.42 -10.34 17.52
C SER A 14 13.76 -9.31 16.46
N LEU A 15 14.24 -9.74 15.28
CA LEU A 15 14.49 -8.88 14.14
C LEU A 15 13.21 -8.20 13.64
N THR A 16 12.11 -8.96 13.56
CA THR A 16 10.82 -8.41 13.14
C THR A 16 10.37 -7.32 14.13
N ILE A 17 10.42 -7.58 15.44
CA ILE A 17 10.07 -6.62 16.48
C ILE A 17 10.99 -5.38 16.44
N ALA A 18 12.29 -5.57 16.20
CA ALA A 18 13.25 -4.47 16.12
C ALA A 18 13.02 -3.57 14.90
N VAL A 19 12.55 -4.14 13.79
CA VAL A 19 12.29 -3.41 12.54
C VAL A 19 10.92 -2.73 12.55
N THR A 20 9.92 -3.28 13.25
CA THR A 20 8.54 -2.75 13.23
C THR A 20 8.28 -1.60 14.20
N GLY A 21 9.25 -1.24 15.05
CA GLY A 21 9.20 -0.09 15.95
C GLY A 21 8.18 -0.19 17.10
N PRO A 22 8.41 0.50 18.24
CA PRO A 22 7.49 0.51 19.37
C PRO A 22 6.23 1.33 19.02
N GLY A 23 5.16 0.66 18.62
CA GLY A 23 3.89 1.30 18.24
C GLY A 23 3.09 0.53 17.18
N SER A 24 3.74 -0.40 16.46
CA SER A 24 3.03 -1.40 15.68
C SER A 24 2.40 -2.39 16.65
N GLY A 25 1.07 -2.45 16.71
CA GLY A 25 0.36 -3.46 17.50
C GLY A 25 0.79 -4.88 17.13
N LEU A 26 0.36 -5.87 17.92
CA LEU A 26 0.57 -7.27 17.55
C LEU A 26 -0.12 -7.55 16.20
N PRO A 27 0.51 -8.34 15.32
CA PRO A 27 -0.15 -8.74 14.08
C PRO A 27 -1.46 -9.46 14.41
N PRO A 28 -2.51 -9.31 13.58
CA PRO A 28 -3.74 -10.05 13.78
C PRO A 28 -3.45 -11.54 13.94
N LEU A 29 -4.07 -12.19 14.93
CA LEU A 29 -3.81 -13.60 15.25
C LEU A 29 -3.95 -14.53 14.03
N GLY A 30 -4.87 -14.22 13.12
CA GLY A 30 -5.04 -14.97 11.87
C GLY A 30 -3.82 -14.90 10.95
N VAL A 31 -3.19 -13.73 10.82
CA VAL A 31 -1.97 -13.54 10.01
C VAL A 31 -0.80 -14.28 10.66
N ALA A 32 -0.66 -14.19 11.99
CA ALA A 32 0.36 -14.94 12.71
C ALA A 32 0.19 -16.45 12.54
N LEU A 33 -1.04 -16.96 12.65
CA LEU A 33 -1.36 -18.37 12.46
C LEU A 33 -1.06 -18.84 11.03
N MET A 34 -1.41 -18.03 10.02
CA MET A 34 -1.09 -18.31 8.62
C MET A 34 0.41 -18.50 8.42
N TRP A 35 1.24 -17.56 8.91
CA TRP A 35 2.69 -17.65 8.80
C TRP A 35 3.26 -18.86 9.54
N LEU A 36 2.73 -19.19 10.73
CA LEU A 36 3.11 -20.40 11.45
C LEU A 36 2.82 -21.67 10.66
N ILE A 37 1.64 -21.78 10.04
CA ILE A 37 1.28 -22.93 9.20
C ILE A 37 2.24 -23.05 8.01
N ILE A 38 2.57 -21.94 7.36
CA ILE A 38 3.51 -21.92 6.23
C ILE A 38 4.91 -22.37 6.65
N LEU A 39 5.40 -21.91 7.80
CA LEU A 39 6.68 -22.33 8.36
C LEU A 39 6.70 -23.83 8.65
N VAL A 40 5.62 -24.38 9.20
CA VAL A 40 5.48 -25.82 9.43
C VAL A 40 5.51 -26.59 8.10
N ALA A 41 4.80 -26.11 7.08
CA ALA A 41 4.79 -26.74 5.75
C ALA A 41 6.20 -26.83 5.14
N HIS A 42 6.96 -25.72 5.16
CA HIS A 42 8.34 -25.69 4.67
C HIS A 42 9.27 -26.57 5.51
N GLY A 43 9.10 -26.56 6.84
CA GLY A 43 9.86 -27.41 7.75
C GLY A 43 9.65 -28.90 7.48
N MET A 44 8.40 -29.32 7.27
CA MET A 44 8.06 -30.72 6.94
C MET A 44 8.57 -31.13 5.56
N ALA A 45 8.44 -30.25 4.56
CA ALA A 45 8.98 -30.50 3.22
C ALA A 45 10.51 -30.66 3.25
N GLY A 46 11.22 -29.76 3.94
CA GLY A 46 12.66 -29.83 4.14
C GLY A 46 13.10 -31.09 4.89
N PHE A 47 12.38 -31.48 5.94
CA PHE A 47 12.63 -32.72 6.69
C PHE A 47 12.52 -33.96 5.80
N LEU A 48 11.47 -34.04 4.97
CA LEU A 48 11.29 -35.15 4.02
C LEU A 48 12.41 -35.20 2.99
N LEU A 49 12.86 -34.05 2.51
CA LEU A 49 13.96 -33.97 1.57
C LEU A 49 15.27 -34.47 2.20
N GLY A 50 15.58 -34.03 3.42
CA GLY A 50 16.75 -34.48 4.18
C GLY A 50 16.74 -35.97 4.54
N LYS A 51 15.56 -36.58 4.68
CA LYS A 51 15.43 -38.03 4.87
C LYS A 51 15.72 -38.84 3.59
N ARG A 52 15.57 -38.23 2.42
CA ARG A 52 15.64 -38.91 1.11
C ARG A 52 16.94 -38.66 0.37
N LEU A 53 17.61 -37.55 0.62
CA LEU A 53 18.81 -37.10 -0.10
C LEU A 53 19.98 -36.87 0.88
N PRO A 54 21.23 -36.98 0.41
CA PRO A 54 22.40 -36.56 1.18
C PRO A 54 22.31 -35.09 1.58
N LEU A 55 22.80 -34.72 2.77
CA LEU A 55 22.72 -33.36 3.31
C LEU A 55 23.28 -32.28 2.37
N VAL A 56 24.35 -32.62 1.64
CA VAL A 56 25.03 -31.76 0.65
C VAL A 56 24.09 -31.37 -0.51
N VAL A 57 23.12 -32.22 -0.85
CA VAL A 57 22.14 -31.97 -1.92
C VAL A 57 20.82 -31.45 -1.34
N ALA A 58 20.38 -31.99 -0.21
CA ALA A 58 19.11 -31.62 0.40
C ALA A 58 19.05 -30.13 0.78
N THR A 59 20.14 -29.60 1.35
CA THR A 59 20.21 -28.21 1.81
C THR A 59 20.06 -27.20 0.66
N PRO A 60 20.91 -27.23 -0.40
CA PRO A 60 20.76 -26.29 -1.51
C PRO A 60 19.44 -26.49 -2.26
N LEU A 61 18.98 -27.73 -2.42
CA LEU A 61 17.71 -28.01 -3.10
C LEU A 61 16.50 -27.46 -2.31
N ALA A 62 16.48 -27.62 -0.99
CA ALA A 62 15.42 -27.04 -0.16
C ALA A 62 15.41 -25.51 -0.26
N LEU A 63 16.58 -24.87 -0.25
CA LEU A 63 16.70 -23.42 -0.38
C LEU A 63 16.20 -22.93 -1.75
N ILE A 64 16.67 -23.57 -2.83
CA ILE A 64 16.25 -23.24 -4.21
C ILE A 64 14.75 -23.44 -4.38
N LEU A 65 14.20 -24.57 -3.93
CA LEU A 65 12.77 -24.84 -4.03
C LEU A 65 11.95 -23.84 -3.21
N SER A 66 12.38 -23.52 -1.99
CA SER A 66 11.72 -22.51 -1.16
C SER A 66 11.71 -21.16 -1.86
N PHE A 67 12.85 -20.71 -2.40
CA PHE A 67 12.95 -19.46 -3.13
C PHE A 67 12.07 -19.46 -4.39
N VAL A 68 12.17 -20.48 -5.23
CA VAL A 68 11.38 -20.59 -6.47
C VAL A 68 9.89 -20.64 -6.16
N LEU A 69 9.47 -21.31 -5.08
CA LEU A 69 8.05 -21.39 -4.74
C LEU A 69 7.53 -20.12 -4.10
N THR A 70 8.33 -19.35 -3.35
CA THR A 70 7.83 -18.19 -2.59
C THR A 70 8.10 -16.85 -3.28
N ALA A 71 9.27 -16.67 -3.87
CA ALA A 71 9.68 -15.39 -4.47
C ALA A 71 9.32 -15.30 -5.95
N TYR A 72 9.49 -16.39 -6.71
CA TYR A 72 9.26 -16.36 -8.15
C TYR A 72 7.83 -16.03 -8.57
N PRO A 73 6.76 -16.48 -7.87
CA PRO A 73 5.40 -16.14 -8.26
C PRO A 73 5.07 -14.65 -8.23
N ALA A 74 5.85 -13.83 -7.50
CA ALA A 74 5.71 -12.38 -7.54
C ALA A 74 6.09 -11.76 -8.90
N ALA A 75 6.88 -12.47 -9.72
CA ALA A 75 7.34 -12.04 -11.04
C ALA A 75 6.57 -12.69 -12.20
N LEU A 76 5.54 -13.51 -11.92
CA LEU A 76 4.77 -14.22 -12.93
C LEU A 76 3.44 -13.53 -13.25
N GLU A 77 3.06 -13.61 -14.52
CA GLU A 77 1.69 -13.41 -14.98
C GLU A 77 1.02 -14.79 -15.16
N PRO A 78 -0.24 -14.98 -14.75
CA PRO A 78 -1.16 -13.97 -14.20
C PRO A 78 -0.88 -13.63 -12.72
N LEU A 79 -1.06 -12.35 -12.36
CA LEU A 79 -0.69 -11.82 -11.05
C LEU A 79 -1.30 -12.54 -9.85
N TRP A 80 -2.47 -13.18 -9.98
CA TRP A 80 -3.13 -13.86 -8.86
C TRP A 80 -2.36 -15.07 -8.33
N LEU A 81 -1.43 -15.65 -9.11
CA LEU A 81 -0.62 -16.80 -8.69
C LEU A 81 0.23 -16.50 -7.45
N ARG A 82 0.64 -15.23 -7.28
CA ARG A 82 1.45 -14.80 -6.14
C ARG A 82 0.78 -15.11 -4.79
N HIS A 83 -0.55 -15.05 -4.73
CA HIS A 83 -1.31 -15.20 -3.47
C HIS A 83 -1.31 -16.63 -2.94
N MET A 84 -1.05 -17.63 -3.78
CA MET A 84 -0.96 -19.04 -3.37
C MET A 84 0.20 -19.30 -2.41
N VAL A 85 1.20 -18.43 -2.40
CA VAL A 85 2.46 -18.58 -1.65
C VAL A 85 2.81 -17.33 -0.84
N THR A 86 1.79 -16.53 -0.46
CA THR A 86 1.91 -15.24 0.27
C THR A 86 2.59 -14.09 -0.47
N GLY A 87 2.86 -14.22 -1.77
CA GLY A 87 3.26 -13.08 -2.59
C GLY A 87 2.21 -11.97 -2.50
N GLY A 88 2.62 -10.74 -2.18
CA GLY A 88 1.72 -9.60 -1.95
C GLY A 88 1.30 -9.38 -0.49
N ALA A 89 1.43 -10.38 0.39
CA ALA A 89 1.16 -10.18 1.83
C ALA A 89 2.26 -9.35 2.52
N SER A 90 3.46 -9.30 1.94
CA SER A 90 4.59 -8.49 2.41
C SER A 90 4.54 -7.02 1.95
N SER A 91 3.84 -6.73 0.86
CA SER A 91 3.58 -5.37 0.38
C SER A 91 2.28 -4.79 0.97
N CYS A 92 1.40 -5.65 1.48
CA CYS A 92 0.31 -5.26 2.38
C CYS A 92 0.85 -5.11 3.82
N CYS A 93 0.36 -4.19 4.65
CA CYS A 93 -0.79 -3.31 4.46
C CYS A 93 -0.47 -1.90 5.00
N ALA A 94 -1.00 -0.87 4.35
CA ALA A 94 -1.11 0.46 4.96
C ALA A 94 -2.14 0.43 6.12
N LEU A 95 -2.15 1.45 6.98
CA LEU A 95 -2.99 1.48 8.21
C LEU A 95 -4.50 1.37 7.94
N ASP A 96 -4.92 1.73 6.73
CA ASP A 96 -6.29 1.76 6.23
C ASP A 96 -6.72 0.48 5.51
N GLN A 97 -5.81 -0.50 5.41
CA GLN A 97 -6.01 -1.74 4.68
C GLN A 97 -5.88 -2.96 5.59
N SER A 98 -6.67 -3.99 5.27
CA SER A 98 -6.57 -5.34 5.82
C SER A 98 -6.28 -6.35 4.71
N LEU A 99 -5.53 -7.40 5.05
CA LEU A 99 -5.27 -8.50 4.12
C LEU A 99 -6.58 -9.16 3.69
N ASP A 100 -6.79 -9.33 2.38
CA ASP A 100 -7.93 -10.06 1.84
C ASP A 100 -7.91 -11.50 2.37
N TRP A 101 -9.02 -11.92 2.98
CA TRP A 101 -9.14 -13.24 3.58
C TRP A 101 -8.93 -14.36 2.56
N ARG A 102 -9.25 -14.14 1.28
CA ARG A 102 -9.06 -15.12 0.21
C ARG A 102 -7.58 -15.35 -0.06
N ALA A 103 -6.76 -14.31 -0.03
CA ALA A 103 -5.31 -14.43 -0.20
C ALA A 103 -4.70 -15.20 0.99
N ALA A 104 -5.11 -14.86 2.21
CA ALA A 104 -4.67 -15.56 3.42
C ALA A 104 -5.09 -17.04 3.42
N ALA A 105 -6.35 -17.33 3.06
CA ALA A 105 -6.89 -18.68 2.96
C ALA A 105 -6.20 -19.48 1.85
N SER A 106 -5.92 -18.86 0.70
CA SER A 106 -5.24 -19.50 -0.44
C SER A 106 -3.86 -20.05 -0.03
N ALA A 107 -3.03 -19.23 0.61
CA ALA A 107 -1.73 -19.66 1.10
C ALA A 107 -1.85 -20.72 2.21
N THR A 108 -2.81 -20.56 3.12
CA THR A 108 -3.05 -21.51 4.21
C THR A 108 -3.48 -22.89 3.69
N VAL A 109 -4.39 -22.93 2.70
CA VAL A 109 -4.89 -24.18 2.09
C VAL A 109 -3.76 -24.93 1.39
N LEU A 110 -2.89 -24.22 0.66
CA LEU A 110 -1.72 -24.86 0.04
C LEU A 110 -0.78 -25.44 1.09
N ALA A 111 -0.46 -24.66 2.13
CA ALA A 111 0.41 -25.10 3.21
C ALA A 111 -0.17 -26.32 3.96
N LEU A 112 -1.48 -26.34 4.24
CA LEU A 112 -2.16 -27.49 4.83
C LEU A 112 -2.11 -28.72 3.92
N GLY A 113 -2.27 -28.56 2.60
CA GLY A 113 -2.11 -29.65 1.63
C GLY A 113 -0.71 -30.26 1.67
N ILE A 114 0.33 -29.42 1.76
CA ILE A 114 1.73 -29.85 1.92
C ILE A 114 1.94 -30.58 3.25
N ILE A 115 1.44 -30.03 4.36
CA ILE A 115 1.54 -30.64 5.70
C ILE A 115 0.86 -32.01 5.70
N ALA A 116 -0.37 -32.12 5.18
CA ALA A 116 -1.12 -33.35 5.16
C ALA A 116 -0.43 -34.42 4.29
N ALA A 117 0.05 -34.03 3.09
CA ALA A 117 0.81 -34.93 2.22
C ALA A 117 2.12 -35.39 2.89
N ALA A 118 2.81 -34.48 3.57
CA ALA A 118 4.06 -34.78 4.25
C ALA A 118 3.86 -35.70 5.47
N ALA A 119 2.86 -35.43 6.29
CA ALA A 119 2.46 -36.29 7.40
C ALA A 119 2.10 -37.70 6.89
N LEU A 120 1.31 -37.78 5.82
CA LEU A 120 0.93 -39.06 5.21
C LEU A 120 2.15 -39.81 4.67
N ALA A 121 3.12 -39.11 4.07
CA ALA A 121 4.36 -39.70 3.59
C ALA A 121 5.20 -40.36 4.70
N LEU A 122 5.00 -39.96 5.97
CA LEU A 122 5.67 -40.51 7.15
C LEU A 122 4.94 -41.72 7.77
N THR A 123 3.71 -42.02 7.34
CA THR A 123 2.93 -43.17 7.87
C THR A 123 3.43 -44.52 7.34
N ALA A 124 3.02 -45.60 8.05
CA ALA A 124 3.34 -46.99 7.72
C ALA A 124 2.46 -47.61 6.60
N LEU A 125 1.74 -46.80 5.84
CA LEU A 125 0.90 -47.27 4.74
C LEU A 125 1.72 -47.92 3.62
N ARG A 126 1.08 -48.83 2.87
CA ARG A 126 1.67 -49.43 1.65
C ARG A 126 2.15 -48.32 0.70
N ARG A 127 3.36 -48.49 0.15
CA ARG A 127 4.04 -47.46 -0.67
C ARG A 127 3.14 -46.88 -1.76
N ARG A 128 2.41 -47.72 -2.50
CA ARG A 128 1.52 -47.29 -3.59
C ARG A 128 0.37 -46.42 -3.07
N THR A 129 -0.35 -46.89 -2.05
CA THR A 129 -1.48 -46.15 -1.44
C THR A 129 -1.01 -44.82 -0.88
N ARG A 130 0.13 -44.81 -0.18
CA ARG A 130 0.72 -43.60 0.39
C ARG A 130 1.06 -42.56 -0.68
N THR A 131 1.72 -42.98 -1.76
CA THR A 131 2.08 -42.07 -2.85
C THR A 131 0.83 -41.48 -3.52
N VAL A 132 -0.16 -42.32 -3.88
CA VAL A 132 -1.39 -41.86 -4.54
C VAL A 132 -2.15 -40.86 -3.64
N ALA A 133 -2.32 -41.18 -2.36
CA ALA A 133 -3.04 -40.31 -1.44
C ALA A 133 -2.27 -39.01 -1.14
N ALA A 134 -0.94 -39.06 -0.99
CA ALA A 134 -0.13 -37.85 -0.79
C ALA A 134 -0.17 -36.93 -2.02
N THR A 135 -0.07 -37.50 -3.23
CA THR A 135 -0.24 -36.73 -4.47
C THR A 135 -1.64 -36.13 -4.56
N GLY A 136 -2.69 -36.89 -4.19
CA GLY A 136 -4.07 -36.39 -4.15
C GLY A 136 -4.23 -35.18 -3.23
N LEU A 137 -3.64 -35.23 -2.02
CA LEU A 137 -3.67 -34.10 -1.07
C LEU A 137 -2.92 -32.86 -1.60
N LEU A 138 -1.78 -33.05 -2.25
CA LEU A 138 -1.04 -31.94 -2.88
C LEU A 138 -1.85 -31.31 -4.00
N VAL A 139 -2.45 -32.11 -4.89
CA VAL A 139 -3.28 -31.63 -6.00
C VAL A 139 -4.53 -30.91 -5.45
N ALA A 140 -5.18 -31.46 -4.43
CA ALA A 140 -6.33 -30.82 -3.79
C ALA A 140 -5.95 -29.47 -3.15
N GLY A 141 -4.82 -29.41 -2.43
CA GLY A 141 -4.30 -28.16 -1.86
C GLY A 141 -3.98 -27.13 -2.94
N LEU A 142 -3.33 -27.55 -4.04
CA LEU A 142 -3.00 -26.68 -5.17
C LEU A 142 -4.25 -26.12 -5.86
N LEU A 143 -5.22 -26.98 -6.18
CA LEU A 143 -6.47 -26.57 -6.83
C LEU A 143 -7.33 -25.70 -5.91
N GLY A 144 -7.44 -26.04 -4.63
CA GLY A 144 -8.17 -25.24 -3.65
C GLY A 144 -7.54 -23.86 -3.44
N SER A 145 -6.22 -23.81 -3.31
CA SER A 145 -5.44 -22.56 -3.22
C SER A 145 -5.61 -21.71 -4.49
N GLY A 146 -5.47 -22.32 -5.67
CA GLY A 146 -5.68 -21.65 -6.95
C GLY A 146 -7.10 -21.12 -7.12
N GLY A 147 -8.12 -21.89 -6.74
CA GLY A 147 -9.52 -21.45 -6.77
C GLY A 147 -9.79 -20.25 -5.85
N LEU A 148 -9.18 -20.21 -4.66
CA LEU A 148 -9.28 -19.07 -3.74
C LEU A 148 -8.57 -17.82 -4.29
N ALA A 149 -7.38 -18.00 -4.85
CA ALA A 149 -6.57 -16.91 -5.39
C ALA A 149 -7.10 -16.36 -6.71
N TYR A 150 -7.82 -17.16 -7.50
CA TYR A 150 -8.23 -16.81 -8.85
C TYR A 150 -8.98 -15.47 -8.92
N GLY A 151 -8.51 -14.59 -9.81
CA GLY A 151 -9.10 -13.27 -10.03
C GLY A 151 -8.80 -12.23 -8.95
N LEU A 152 -7.96 -12.54 -7.95
CA LEU A 152 -7.48 -11.52 -7.02
C LEU A 152 -6.57 -10.51 -7.74
N PRO A 153 -6.66 -9.21 -7.38
CA PRO A 153 -5.78 -8.18 -7.92
C PRO A 153 -4.34 -8.36 -7.46
N ALA A 154 -3.42 -7.54 -7.98
CA ALA A 154 -2.01 -7.57 -7.63
C ALA A 154 -1.75 -7.41 -6.12
N ASP A 155 -2.50 -6.50 -5.49
CA ASP A 155 -2.43 -6.23 -4.05
C ASP A 155 -3.64 -6.85 -3.35
N PRO A 156 -3.43 -7.82 -2.44
CA PRO A 156 -4.51 -8.51 -1.74
C PRO A 156 -4.98 -7.68 -0.54
N ALA A 157 -5.34 -6.43 -0.78
CA ALA A 157 -5.76 -5.49 0.25
C ALA A 157 -7.26 -5.22 0.15
N THR A 158 -7.91 -5.18 1.30
CA THR A 158 -9.31 -4.78 1.48
C THR A 158 -9.35 -3.56 2.39
N ALA A 159 -10.30 -2.66 2.17
CA ALA A 159 -10.45 -1.51 3.06
C ALA A 159 -10.82 -1.99 4.47
N ARG A 160 -10.14 -1.48 5.49
CA ARG A 160 -10.47 -1.74 6.90
C ARG A 160 -11.86 -1.17 7.23
N SER A 161 -12.54 -1.76 8.21
CA SER A 161 -13.87 -1.28 8.63
C SER A 161 -13.80 0.17 9.12
N ALA A 162 -14.73 1.00 8.64
CA ALA A 162 -14.83 2.40 9.06
C ALA A 162 -15.26 2.55 10.53
N ASP A 163 -15.87 1.52 11.13
CA ASP A 163 -16.36 1.56 12.52
C ASP A 163 -15.22 1.65 13.55
N GLU A 164 -14.00 1.31 13.15
CA GLU A 164 -12.80 1.41 14.00
C GLU A 164 -12.20 2.83 14.01
N LEU A 165 -12.68 3.73 13.14
CA LEU A 165 -12.18 5.11 13.07
C LEU A 165 -12.65 5.94 14.27
N GLN A 166 -11.72 6.73 14.80
CA GLN A 166 -11.99 7.71 15.85
C GLN A 166 -12.07 9.11 15.26
N CYS A 167 -13.28 9.62 15.14
CA CYS A 167 -13.55 10.95 14.61
C CYS A 167 -13.64 12.01 15.71
N ALA A 168 -13.02 13.17 15.49
CA ALA A 168 -13.15 14.34 16.36
C ALA A 168 -13.22 15.65 15.55
N GLY A 169 -13.75 16.70 16.17
CA GLY A 169 -13.95 18.00 15.53
C GLY A 169 -15.24 18.09 14.71
N SER A 170 -15.61 19.31 14.35
CA SER A 170 -16.84 19.62 13.61
C SER A 170 -16.62 20.42 12.32
N ASP A 171 -15.49 21.13 12.18
CA ASP A 171 -15.13 21.86 10.96
C ASP A 171 -13.60 22.08 10.83
N PRO A 172 -12.86 21.15 10.21
CA PRO A 172 -13.31 19.85 9.71
C PRO A 172 -13.52 18.81 10.83
N ARG A 173 -14.35 17.80 10.55
CA ARG A 173 -14.36 16.53 11.28
C ARG A 173 -13.20 15.68 10.75
N VAL A 174 -12.31 15.21 11.62
CA VAL A 174 -11.13 14.42 11.24
C VAL A 174 -11.23 13.03 11.87
N CYS A 175 -11.28 12.00 11.03
CA CYS A 175 -11.39 10.60 11.40
C CYS A 175 -10.05 9.88 11.23
N LEU A 176 -9.49 9.38 12.33
CA LEU A 176 -8.16 8.77 12.38
C LEU A 176 -8.25 7.34 12.91
N TRP A 177 -7.29 6.51 12.50
CA TRP A 177 -7.11 5.18 13.08
C TRP A 177 -6.58 5.26 14.53
N PRO A 178 -6.98 4.33 15.42
CA PRO A 178 -6.60 4.37 16.84
C PRO A 178 -5.08 4.28 17.08
N GLU A 179 -4.33 3.67 16.17
CA GLU A 179 -2.87 3.55 16.22
C GLU A 179 -2.17 4.91 16.20
N LEU A 180 -2.84 5.96 15.71
CA LEU A 180 -2.35 7.33 15.68
C LEU A 180 -2.82 8.19 16.86
N ALA A 181 -3.41 7.60 17.90
CA ALA A 181 -3.92 8.34 19.06
C ALA A 181 -2.89 9.31 19.68
N THR A 182 -1.62 8.91 19.73
CA THR A 182 -0.51 9.74 20.24
C THR A 182 -0.18 10.95 19.37
N HIS A 183 -0.49 10.90 18.08
CA HIS A 183 -0.25 11.97 17.10
C HIS A 183 -1.54 12.69 16.69
N ALA A 184 -2.70 12.29 17.24
CA ALA A 184 -4.01 12.70 16.75
C ALA A 184 -4.19 14.22 16.76
N GLU A 185 -3.70 14.91 17.79
CA GLU A 185 -3.82 16.37 17.89
C GLU A 185 -2.97 17.08 16.82
N MET A 186 -1.73 16.65 16.61
CA MET A 186 -0.87 17.18 15.55
C MET A 186 -1.52 17.00 14.17
N ILE A 187 -2.07 15.81 13.90
CA ILE A 187 -2.74 15.51 12.63
C ILE A 187 -3.96 16.42 12.45
N ARG A 188 -4.84 16.53 13.47
CA ARG A 188 -6.05 17.36 13.41
C ARG A 188 -5.73 18.83 13.16
N GLN A 189 -4.76 19.38 13.88
CA GLN A 189 -4.33 20.77 13.72
C GLN A 189 -3.80 21.03 12.31
N ASN A 190 -2.88 20.18 11.82
CA ASN A 190 -2.29 20.36 10.51
C ASN A 190 -3.27 20.10 9.37
N ALA A 191 -4.19 19.14 9.52
CA ALA A 191 -5.23 18.88 8.54
C ALA A 191 -6.25 20.02 8.46
N SER A 192 -6.66 20.58 9.61
CA SER A 192 -7.49 21.77 9.67
C SER A 192 -6.81 22.99 9.03
N GLU A 193 -5.53 23.23 9.33
CA GLU A 193 -4.79 24.36 8.75
C GLU A 193 -4.60 24.19 7.22
N ALA A 194 -4.25 22.99 6.76
CA ALA A 194 -4.18 22.67 5.33
C ALA A 194 -5.49 22.96 4.61
N ARG A 195 -6.61 22.48 5.17
CA ARG A 195 -7.95 22.75 4.63
C ARG A 195 -8.24 24.25 4.55
N LYS A 196 -7.95 25.01 5.61
CA LYS A 196 -8.16 26.48 5.62
C LYS A 196 -7.31 27.19 4.56
N ARG A 197 -6.07 26.74 4.33
CA ARG A 197 -5.19 27.30 3.29
C ARG A 197 -5.71 27.03 1.88
N LEU A 198 -6.11 25.79 1.61
CA LEU A 198 -6.71 25.40 0.33
C LEU A 198 -8.02 26.16 0.06
N GLN A 199 -8.87 26.33 1.07
CA GLN A 199 -10.09 27.13 0.97
C GLN A 199 -9.82 28.60 0.67
N ARG A 200 -8.79 29.20 1.29
CA ARG A 200 -8.33 30.56 0.95
C ARG A 200 -7.82 30.68 -0.48
N ALA A 201 -7.29 29.60 -1.06
CA ALA A 201 -6.93 29.52 -2.48
C ALA A 201 -8.12 29.28 -3.43
N GLY A 202 -9.35 29.24 -2.90
CA GLY A 202 -10.57 29.03 -3.70
C GLY A 202 -10.85 27.56 -4.06
N ILE A 203 -10.20 26.63 -3.36
CA ILE A 203 -10.36 25.20 -3.54
C ILE A 203 -11.46 24.68 -2.59
N VAL A 204 -12.40 23.93 -3.14
CA VAL A 204 -13.45 23.28 -2.34
C VAL A 204 -12.88 22.01 -1.73
N VAL A 205 -12.83 21.97 -0.39
CA VAL A 205 -12.36 20.82 0.39
C VAL A 205 -13.52 20.32 1.26
N PRO A 206 -13.84 19.02 1.24
CA PRO A 206 -14.87 18.44 2.10
C PRO A 206 -14.70 18.78 3.59
N ARG A 207 -15.81 18.73 4.34
CA ARG A 207 -15.81 18.99 5.79
C ARG A 207 -15.30 17.79 6.59
N GLU A 208 -15.39 16.60 6.03
CA GLU A 208 -14.89 15.38 6.64
C GLU A 208 -13.56 14.99 5.99
N LEU A 209 -12.53 14.84 6.81
CA LEU A 209 -11.20 14.38 6.45
C LEU A 209 -11.02 13.02 7.13
N THR A 210 -10.71 11.98 6.36
CA THR A 210 -10.70 10.61 6.86
C THR A 210 -9.49 9.84 6.38
N MET A 211 -9.06 8.85 7.15
CA MET A 211 -8.04 7.87 6.75
C MET A 211 -8.68 6.60 6.16
N GLN A 212 -9.96 6.62 5.81
CA GLN A 212 -10.61 5.53 5.10
C GLN A 212 -10.23 5.56 3.61
N ASP A 213 -9.62 4.48 3.10
CA ASP A 213 -9.19 4.31 1.69
C ASP A 213 -10.30 4.66 0.66
N ARG A 214 -11.55 4.29 0.99
CA ARG A 214 -12.74 4.56 0.16
C ARG A 214 -13.73 5.44 0.92
N PRO A 215 -13.48 6.74 1.01
CA PRO A 215 -14.35 7.66 1.72
C PRO A 215 -15.69 7.80 0.99
N GLY A 216 -16.75 8.10 1.74
CA GLY A 216 -18.02 8.50 1.15
C GLY A 216 -17.90 9.81 0.35
N PRO A 217 -18.92 10.17 -0.47
CA PRO A 217 -18.85 11.31 -1.40
C PRO A 217 -18.66 12.69 -0.74
N GLN A 218 -18.80 12.78 0.59
CA GLN A 218 -18.64 14.01 1.37
C GLN A 218 -17.39 13.99 2.27
N ALA A 219 -16.52 13.01 2.10
CA ALA A 219 -15.30 12.84 2.87
C ALA A 219 -14.09 12.78 1.94
N LEU A 220 -12.94 13.24 2.44
CA LEU A 220 -11.68 13.26 1.72
C LEU A 220 -10.69 12.30 2.38
N PHE A 221 -10.16 11.34 1.62
CA PHE A 221 -9.09 10.46 2.09
C PHE A 221 -7.78 11.25 2.18
N ILE A 222 -7.30 11.48 3.39
CA ILE A 222 -6.11 12.34 3.60
C ILE A 222 -4.80 11.56 3.58
N GLY A 223 -4.85 10.22 3.52
CA GLY A 223 -3.68 9.34 3.52
C GLY A 223 -3.55 8.50 4.80
N ALA A 224 -2.72 7.47 4.72
CA ALA A 224 -2.36 6.59 5.81
C ALA A 224 -0.84 6.60 6.03
N TRP A 225 -0.40 6.99 7.24
CA TRP A 225 1.02 7.16 7.54
C TRP A 225 1.40 6.47 8.85
N PRO A 226 2.36 5.53 8.84
CA PRO A 226 2.87 4.92 10.06
C PRO A 226 3.55 5.93 10.99
N GLN A 227 4.23 6.93 10.43
CA GLN A 227 4.93 7.98 11.15
C GLN A 227 4.58 9.35 10.55
N PRO A 228 3.51 10.00 11.03
CA PRO A 228 3.05 11.27 10.46
C PRO A 228 3.93 12.43 10.92
N THR A 229 4.36 13.27 9.97
CA THR A 229 4.93 14.60 10.24
C THR A 229 3.90 15.69 9.89
N PRO A 230 4.02 16.91 10.42
CA PRO A 230 3.15 18.02 10.05
C PRO A 230 3.06 18.25 8.53
N SER A 231 4.20 18.14 7.83
CA SER A 231 4.28 18.37 6.40
C SER A 231 3.71 17.21 5.58
N VAL A 232 3.92 15.95 5.99
CA VAL A 232 3.23 14.79 5.40
C VAL A 232 1.71 14.93 5.48
N VAL A 233 1.19 15.35 6.65
CA VAL A 233 -0.27 15.56 6.84
C VAL A 233 -0.80 16.62 5.88
N ARG A 234 -0.12 17.77 5.77
CA ARG A 234 -0.52 18.85 4.85
C ARG A 234 -0.43 18.42 3.39
N THR A 235 0.62 17.68 3.03
CA THR A 235 0.81 17.11 1.70
C THR A 235 -0.36 16.21 1.35
N GLY A 236 -0.72 15.26 2.21
CA GLY A 236 -1.82 14.34 1.96
C GLY A 236 -3.17 15.05 1.81
N VAL A 237 -3.50 16.02 2.67
CA VAL A 237 -4.72 16.83 2.53
C VAL A 237 -4.74 17.59 1.21
N GLY A 238 -3.61 18.17 0.79
CA GLY A 238 -3.49 18.86 -0.48
C GLY A 238 -3.70 17.92 -1.67
N THR A 239 -2.96 16.82 -1.71
CA THR A 239 -2.90 15.93 -2.87
C THR A 239 -4.09 14.99 -2.98
N ALA A 240 -4.86 14.79 -1.90
CA ALA A 240 -6.10 14.01 -1.89
C ALA A 240 -7.17 14.52 -2.87
N LEU A 241 -7.03 15.75 -3.38
CA LEU A 241 -7.94 16.34 -4.36
C LEU A 241 -7.66 15.89 -5.80
N LEU A 242 -6.51 15.25 -6.02
CA LEU A 242 -6.15 14.63 -7.29
C LEU A 242 -6.94 13.33 -7.51
N PRO A 243 -7.15 12.90 -8.76
CA PRO A 243 -7.71 11.58 -9.02
C PRO A 243 -6.79 10.49 -8.45
N ALA A 244 -7.38 9.51 -7.74
CA ALA A 244 -6.64 8.40 -7.13
C ALA A 244 -6.06 7.45 -8.18
N GLU A 245 -6.74 7.31 -9.32
CA GLU A 245 -6.32 6.47 -10.43
C GLU A 245 -6.28 7.28 -11.73
N PRO A 246 -5.38 6.92 -12.67
CA PRO A 246 -5.40 7.50 -14.00
C PRO A 246 -6.70 7.12 -14.74
N PRO A 247 -7.13 7.90 -15.74
CA PRO A 247 -8.34 7.62 -16.50
C PRO A 247 -8.23 6.27 -17.25
N THR A 248 -9.36 5.60 -17.49
CA THR A 248 -9.42 4.24 -18.08
C THR A 248 -8.63 4.09 -19.38
N CYS A 249 -8.59 5.11 -20.23
CA CYS A 249 -7.78 5.11 -21.46
C CYS A 249 -6.27 4.91 -21.18
N ALA A 250 -5.73 5.57 -20.15
CA ALA A 250 -4.32 5.43 -19.78
C ALA A 250 -4.05 4.02 -19.24
N GLN A 251 -5.02 3.44 -18.53
CA GLN A 251 -4.95 2.04 -18.08
C GLN A 251 -4.96 1.06 -19.25
N ASN A 252 -5.64 1.42 -20.36
CA ASN A 252 -5.66 0.64 -21.59
C ASN A 252 -4.43 0.88 -22.50
N GLY A 253 -3.52 1.78 -22.12
CA GLY A 253 -2.32 2.11 -22.90
C GLY A 253 -2.50 3.21 -23.96
N ASP A 254 -3.63 3.92 -23.96
CA ASP A 254 -3.85 5.07 -24.84
C ASP A 254 -2.99 6.27 -24.43
N PRO A 255 -2.67 7.20 -25.37
CA PRO A 255 -1.96 8.43 -25.04
C PRO A 255 -2.68 9.23 -23.94
N PHE A 256 -1.94 9.57 -22.88
CA PHE A 256 -2.42 10.36 -21.76
C PHE A 256 -1.58 11.63 -21.55
N PRO A 257 -1.88 12.73 -22.28
CA PRO A 257 -1.10 13.98 -22.16
C PRO A 257 -1.11 14.59 -20.75
N GLY A 258 -2.15 14.29 -19.97
CA GLY A 258 -2.34 14.77 -18.61
C GLY A 258 -1.28 14.30 -17.61
N GLU A 259 -0.59 13.18 -17.88
CA GLU A 259 0.41 12.59 -16.97
C GLU A 259 1.45 13.61 -16.50
N THR A 260 1.95 14.44 -17.43
CA THR A 260 2.96 15.47 -17.16
C THR A 260 2.49 16.58 -16.23
N ALA A 261 1.18 16.72 -16.00
CA ALA A 261 0.63 17.68 -15.04
C ALA A 261 0.61 17.15 -13.60
N PHE A 262 0.76 15.83 -13.37
CA PHE A 262 0.57 15.25 -12.05
C PHE A 262 1.57 15.81 -11.04
N GLY A 263 2.87 15.75 -11.34
CA GLY A 263 3.94 16.27 -10.48
C GLY A 263 3.75 17.74 -10.11
N PRO A 264 3.65 18.67 -11.08
CA PRO A 264 3.48 20.10 -10.80
C PRO A 264 2.23 20.41 -9.99
N VAL A 265 1.11 19.77 -10.30
CA VAL A 265 -0.16 20.01 -9.60
C VAL A 265 -0.09 19.46 -8.17
N ALA A 266 0.48 18.27 -7.98
CA ALA A 266 0.69 17.68 -6.67
C ALA A 266 1.60 18.57 -5.80
N SER A 267 2.73 19.03 -6.33
CA SER A 267 3.62 19.96 -5.63
C SER A 267 2.93 21.29 -5.31
N TRP A 268 2.14 21.86 -6.24
CA TRP A 268 1.41 23.10 -5.99
C TRP A 268 0.35 22.93 -4.89
N LEU A 269 -0.39 21.82 -4.89
CA LEU A 269 -1.37 21.49 -3.85
C LEU A 269 -0.70 21.30 -2.49
N ALA A 270 0.41 20.57 -2.41
CA ALA A 270 1.16 20.34 -1.18
C ALA A 270 1.67 21.67 -0.59
N LEU A 271 2.33 22.50 -1.41
CA LEU A 271 2.83 23.81 -0.99
C LEU A 271 1.70 24.76 -0.58
N THR A 272 0.58 24.75 -1.32
CA THR A 272 -0.62 25.55 -0.99
C THR A 272 -1.23 25.10 0.33
N ALA A 273 -1.27 23.79 0.59
CA ALA A 273 -1.68 23.22 1.88
C ALA A 273 -0.69 23.52 3.03
N GLY A 274 0.51 24.04 2.71
CA GLY A 274 1.53 24.43 3.67
C GLY A 274 2.55 23.34 4.00
N ALA A 275 2.71 22.35 3.13
CA ALA A 275 3.80 21.39 3.24
C ALA A 275 5.17 22.07 3.13
N ASP A 276 6.18 21.38 3.66
CA ASP A 276 7.57 21.80 3.57
C ASP A 276 8.08 21.70 2.12
N LYS A 277 8.92 22.66 1.72
CA LYS A 277 9.36 22.77 0.33
C LYS A 277 10.35 21.66 -0.02
N GLU A 278 11.32 21.43 0.84
CA GLU A 278 12.38 20.45 0.67
C GLU A 278 11.79 19.04 0.66
N GLU A 279 10.83 18.75 1.55
CA GLU A 279 10.12 17.47 1.56
C GLU A 279 9.24 17.29 0.30
N THR A 280 8.59 18.35 -0.17
CA THR A 280 7.82 18.32 -1.42
C THR A 280 8.74 18.02 -2.62
N ALA A 281 9.92 18.65 -2.68
CA ALA A 281 10.91 18.40 -3.71
C ALA A 281 11.49 16.98 -3.65
N ALA A 282 11.75 16.45 -2.45
CA ALA A 282 12.18 15.08 -2.26
C ALA A 282 11.12 14.07 -2.75
N ARG A 283 9.83 14.39 -2.61
CA ARG A 283 8.72 13.50 -3.00
C ARG A 283 8.38 13.54 -4.49
N TYR A 284 8.30 14.73 -5.08
CA TYR A 284 7.81 14.92 -6.45
C TYR A 284 8.90 15.33 -7.45
N GLY A 285 10.10 15.60 -6.97
CA GLY A 285 11.22 16.07 -7.77
C GLY A 285 11.37 17.60 -7.76
N GLU A 286 12.62 18.04 -7.91
CA GLU A 286 13.02 19.46 -7.97
C GLU A 286 12.38 20.19 -9.16
N GLY A 287 12.33 19.55 -10.33
CA GLY A 287 11.75 20.13 -11.54
C GLY A 287 10.27 20.47 -11.38
N GLU A 288 9.48 19.52 -10.88
CA GLU A 288 8.04 19.67 -10.67
C GLU A 288 7.74 20.70 -9.58
N THR A 289 8.53 20.68 -8.51
CA THR A 289 8.40 21.63 -7.40
C THR A 289 8.79 23.05 -7.84
N ALA A 290 9.76 23.20 -8.74
CA ALA A 290 10.09 24.48 -9.35
C ALA A 290 8.97 25.01 -10.26
N VAL A 291 8.25 24.15 -11.00
CA VAL A 291 7.05 24.53 -11.76
C VAL A 291 5.99 25.08 -10.82
N ALA A 292 5.66 24.35 -9.75
CA ALA A 292 4.69 24.78 -8.75
C ALA A 292 5.03 26.15 -8.14
N GLN A 293 6.30 26.38 -7.78
CA GLN A 293 6.76 27.67 -7.26
C GLN A 293 6.63 28.82 -8.26
N ARG A 294 6.80 28.56 -9.56
CA ARG A 294 6.54 29.58 -10.59
C ARG A 294 5.06 29.92 -10.69
N VAL A 295 4.17 28.92 -10.63
CA VAL A 295 2.72 29.12 -10.58
C VAL A 295 2.35 29.99 -9.38
N MET A 296 2.94 29.75 -8.21
CA MET A 296 2.70 30.53 -6.98
C MET A 296 3.05 32.03 -7.08
N ARG A 297 3.80 32.45 -8.11
CA ARG A 297 4.10 33.87 -8.39
C ARG A 297 3.02 34.58 -9.21
N ALA A 298 2.05 33.84 -9.75
CA ALA A 298 0.90 34.42 -10.43
C ALA A 298 -0.18 34.86 -9.42
N SER A 299 -1.15 35.64 -9.87
CA SER A 299 -2.30 36.01 -9.02
C SER A 299 -3.10 34.77 -8.58
N ALA A 300 -3.77 34.84 -7.44
CA ALA A 300 -4.57 33.72 -6.92
C ALA A 300 -5.61 33.21 -7.93
N ALA A 301 -6.23 34.11 -8.71
CA ALA A 301 -7.17 33.75 -9.77
C ALA A 301 -6.50 32.95 -10.90
N GLN A 302 -5.29 33.33 -11.31
CA GLN A 302 -4.53 32.61 -12.34
C GLN A 302 -4.08 31.23 -11.84
N GLN A 303 -3.64 31.13 -10.59
CA GLN A 303 -3.27 29.86 -9.97
C GLN A 303 -4.46 28.89 -9.94
N LEU A 304 -5.63 29.38 -9.52
CA LEU A 304 -6.84 28.56 -9.45
C LEU A 304 -7.33 28.10 -10.83
N THR A 305 -7.26 28.96 -11.85
CA THR A 305 -7.59 28.59 -13.23
C THR A 305 -6.62 27.53 -13.76
N TRP A 306 -5.31 27.71 -13.53
CA TRP A 306 -4.28 26.74 -13.90
C TRP A 306 -4.52 25.38 -13.22
N PHE A 307 -4.83 25.40 -11.92
CA PHE A 307 -5.13 24.20 -11.16
C PHE A 307 -6.35 23.46 -11.73
N ARG A 308 -7.47 24.16 -11.95
CA ARG A 308 -8.71 23.56 -12.45
C ARG A 308 -8.52 22.90 -13.81
N HIS A 309 -7.84 23.57 -14.73
CA HIS A 309 -7.55 23.04 -16.06
C HIS A 309 -6.68 21.78 -15.98
N ASN A 310 -5.60 21.82 -15.20
CA ASN A 310 -4.70 20.67 -15.10
C ASN A 310 -5.31 19.50 -14.33
N ASN A 311 -6.09 19.76 -13.28
CA ASN A 311 -6.84 18.71 -12.59
C ASN A 311 -7.89 18.06 -13.50
N GLN A 312 -8.50 18.81 -14.43
CA GLN A 312 -9.36 18.25 -15.47
C GLN A 312 -8.57 17.40 -16.46
N ALA A 313 -7.36 17.84 -16.85
CA ALA A 313 -6.47 17.07 -17.71
C ALA A 313 -6.02 15.74 -17.08
N LEU A 314 -5.92 15.66 -15.76
CA LEU A 314 -5.63 14.41 -15.05
C LEU A 314 -6.81 13.42 -15.04
N ARG A 315 -8.02 13.85 -15.43
CA ARG A 315 -9.25 13.05 -15.37
C ARG A 315 -9.73 12.57 -16.74
N ASN A 316 -9.07 12.98 -17.82
CA ASN A 316 -9.42 12.58 -19.18
C ASN A 316 -8.17 12.46 -20.07
N CYS A 317 -8.35 11.93 -21.27
CA CYS A 317 -7.26 11.56 -22.17
C CYS A 317 -7.00 12.61 -23.26
N THR A 318 -7.89 13.59 -23.37
CA THR A 318 -7.93 14.54 -24.50
C THR A 318 -7.35 15.90 -24.15
N SER A 319 -7.44 16.29 -22.88
CA SER A 319 -7.04 17.59 -22.41
C SER A 319 -5.53 17.63 -22.21
N LYS A 320 -4.87 18.58 -22.89
CA LYS A 320 -3.46 18.88 -22.64
C LYS A 320 -3.32 19.78 -21.41
N PRO A 321 -2.25 19.59 -20.62
CA PRO A 321 -1.92 20.49 -19.53
C PRO A 321 -1.79 21.94 -19.98
N SER A 322 -2.23 22.87 -19.14
CA SER A 322 -2.01 24.30 -19.33
C SER A 322 -0.61 24.70 -18.91
N ALA A 323 0.02 25.57 -19.70
CA ALA A 323 1.31 26.16 -19.37
C ALA A 323 1.25 26.99 -18.08
N VAL A 324 2.42 27.23 -17.48
CA VAL A 324 2.57 28.05 -16.27
C VAL A 324 2.10 29.48 -16.55
N PRO A 325 1.22 30.06 -15.71
CA PRO A 325 0.78 31.44 -15.88
C PRO A 325 1.94 32.43 -15.67
N PRO A 326 1.90 33.60 -16.33
CA PRO A 326 2.89 34.64 -16.09
C PRO A 326 2.81 35.17 -14.66
N ALA A 327 3.95 35.59 -14.11
CA ALA A 327 4.00 36.22 -12.79
C ALA A 327 3.16 37.50 -12.77
N SER A 328 2.50 37.80 -11.65
CA SER A 328 1.72 39.04 -11.53
C SER A 328 2.66 40.25 -11.48
N THR A 329 2.57 41.13 -12.48
CA THR A 329 3.25 42.43 -12.45
C THR A 329 2.38 43.41 -11.66
N THR A 330 2.65 43.54 -10.36
CA THR A 330 2.05 44.62 -9.57
C THR A 330 2.66 45.95 -10.03
N ARG A 331 2.06 46.57 -11.05
CA ARG A 331 2.43 47.91 -11.51
C ARG A 331 2.02 48.88 -10.39
N SER A 332 2.96 49.21 -9.50
CA SER A 332 2.83 50.38 -8.64
C SER A 332 2.73 51.59 -9.56
N ALA A 333 1.50 52.05 -9.81
CA ALA A 333 1.25 53.34 -10.42
C ALA A 333 1.74 54.39 -9.42
N LYS A 334 3.02 54.76 -9.52
CA LYS A 334 3.56 55.94 -8.87
C LYS A 334 2.92 57.13 -9.59
N ALA A 335 1.81 57.61 -9.03
CA ALA A 335 1.29 58.93 -9.35
C ALA A 335 2.30 59.94 -8.81
N SER A 336 3.14 60.47 -9.70
CA SER A 336 3.90 61.69 -9.44
C SER A 336 3.30 62.77 -10.33
N ARG A 337 2.60 63.69 -9.68
CA ARG A 337 2.29 65.03 -10.17
C ARG A 337 3.56 65.84 -10.38
#